data_AF-A0A3M0XHV6-F1
#
_entry.id   AF-A0A3M0XHV6-F1
#
_cell.length_a   1.000
_cell.length_b   1.000
_cell.length_c   1.000
_cell.angle_alpha   90.00
_cell.angle_beta   90.00
_cell.angle_gamma   90.00
#
_symmetry.space_group_name_H-M   'P 1'
#
loop_
_entity.id
_entity.type
_entity.pdbx_description
1 polymer ?
#
loop_
_entity_poly.entity_id
_entity_poly.type
_entity_poly.pdbx_seq_one_letter_code
_entity_poly.pdbx_strand_id
1 'polypeptide(L)'
;MIPGKGYSGYYSLKDIIEEKRFETPRIVFVFEGNQLFANGKPIQGLRIVDNYAIIKGIHYTSWEGATQIRSTERLEPSLDDPFVYLAQPGVMQGWPEHLIKKELGARVANTAVKVQVVVPLERVWLKVGKNAVHFAISGVVSEYEIKKIEVQRLKQFS
;
A
#
# COMPACT_ATOMS: atom_id res chain seq x y z
N MET A 1 0.73 2.86 24.52
CA MET A 1 1.74 3.46 23.62
C MET A 1 0.98 4.40 22.71
N ILE A 2 1.24 5.71 22.79
CA ILE A 2 0.49 6.71 22.04
C ILE A 2 0.91 6.60 20.56
N PRO A 3 -0.01 6.30 19.62
CA PRO A 3 0.33 6.26 18.20
C PRO A 3 0.55 7.70 17.72
N GLY A 4 1.79 8.05 17.40
CA GLY A 4 2.12 9.37 16.86
C GLY A 4 3.62 9.54 16.70
N LYS A 5 4.03 9.93 15.49
CA LYS A 5 5.40 10.19 14.97
C LYS A 5 6.21 9.03 14.36
N GLY A 6 5.60 7.87 14.20
CA GLY A 6 6.15 6.79 13.38
C GLY A 6 6.39 5.53 14.16
N TYR A 7 5.66 4.48 13.82
CA TYR A 7 5.81 3.15 14.41
C TYR A 7 6.69 2.35 13.46
N SER A 8 7.90 1.93 13.84
CA SER A 8 8.68 0.90 13.11
C SER A 8 8.76 1.05 11.56
N GLY A 9 8.82 2.28 11.03
CA GLY A 9 8.84 2.56 9.58
C GLY A 9 7.49 2.85 8.91
N TYR A 10 6.44 3.07 9.71
CA TYR A 10 5.08 3.42 9.26
C TYR A 10 4.79 4.88 9.60
N TYR A 11 4.23 5.61 8.65
CA TYR A 11 3.94 7.05 8.77
C TYR A 11 2.49 7.34 8.41
N SER A 12 1.77 8.03 9.28
CA SER A 12 0.37 8.41 9.06
C SER A 12 0.25 9.34 7.84
N LEU A 13 -0.60 8.99 6.88
CA LEU A 13 -0.81 9.82 5.70
C LEU A 13 -1.42 11.18 6.10
N LYS A 14 -2.33 11.17 7.07
CA LYS A 14 -2.96 12.39 7.60
C LYS A 14 -1.92 13.36 8.16
N ASP A 15 -1.01 12.87 8.99
CA ASP A 15 0.03 13.70 9.63
C ASP A 15 0.95 14.32 8.55
N ILE A 16 1.33 13.55 7.53
CA ILE A 16 2.17 14.04 6.42
C ILE A 16 1.47 15.16 5.63
N ILE A 17 0.17 15.02 5.38
CA ILE A 17 -0.63 16.03 4.67
C ILE A 17 -0.73 17.31 5.50
N GLU A 18 -1.02 17.19 6.80
CA GLU A 18 -1.17 18.33 7.72
C GLU A 18 0.15 19.09 7.90
N GLU A 19 1.26 18.36 8.08
CA GLU A 19 2.59 18.95 8.24
C GLU A 19 3.18 19.48 6.93
N LYS A 20 2.66 19.03 5.77
CA LYS A 20 3.16 19.27 4.40
C LYS A 20 4.57 18.76 4.11
N ARG A 21 5.42 18.64 5.13
CA ARG A 21 6.76 18.07 5.04
C ARG A 21 7.05 17.28 6.31
N PHE A 22 7.24 15.98 6.16
CA PHE A 22 7.59 15.07 7.24
C PHE A 22 8.97 14.47 6.96
N GLU A 23 9.92 14.66 7.87
CA GLU A 23 11.31 14.29 7.66
C GLU A 23 11.82 13.32 8.73
N THR A 24 12.46 12.25 8.28
CA THR A 24 13.15 11.27 9.12
C THR A 24 14.52 10.97 8.55
N PRO A 25 15.42 10.32 9.31
CA PRO A 25 16.73 9.91 8.80
C PRO A 25 16.67 8.99 7.56
N ARG A 26 15.55 8.31 7.30
CA ARG A 26 15.41 7.37 6.17
C ARG A 26 14.64 7.94 4.98
N ILE A 27 13.73 8.88 5.22
CA ILE A 27 12.82 9.37 4.20
C ILE A 27 12.34 10.79 4.49
N VAL A 28 12.17 11.55 3.43
CA VAL A 28 11.49 12.85 3.43
C VAL A 28 10.20 12.70 2.63
N PHE A 29 9.07 12.92 3.28
CA PHE A 29 7.78 13.08 2.62
C PHE A 29 7.46 14.56 2.41
N VAL A 30 6.97 14.90 1.23
CA VAL A 30 6.50 16.26 0.89
C VAL A 30 5.14 16.15 0.26
N PHE A 31 4.16 16.90 0.76
CA PHE A 31 2.83 17.02 0.19
C PHE A 31 2.64 18.43 -0.40
N GLU A 32 2.60 18.51 -1.73
CA GLU A 32 2.48 19.76 -2.46
C GLU A 32 1.59 19.57 -3.68
N GLY A 33 0.74 20.56 -4.00
CA GLY A 33 -0.11 20.50 -5.19
C GLY A 33 -1.06 19.29 -5.25
N ASN A 34 -1.53 18.80 -4.10
CA ASN A 34 -2.33 17.57 -3.97
C ASN A 34 -1.59 16.28 -4.38
N GLN A 35 -0.27 16.32 -4.41
CA GLN A 35 0.60 15.19 -4.72
C GLN A 35 1.57 14.93 -3.57
N LEU A 36 1.75 13.65 -3.26
CA LEU A 36 2.69 13.20 -2.24
C LEU A 36 3.99 12.72 -2.91
N PHE A 37 5.11 13.14 -2.35
CA PHE A 37 6.46 12.76 -2.78
C PHE A 37 7.21 12.08 -1.64
N ALA A 38 8.06 11.14 -1.98
CA ALA A 38 8.99 10.46 -1.09
C ALA A 38 10.41 10.59 -1.67
N ASN A 39 11.31 11.27 -0.95
CA ASN A 39 12.67 11.59 -1.42
C ASN A 39 12.67 12.22 -2.82
N GLY A 40 11.74 13.15 -3.07
CA GLY A 40 11.58 13.83 -4.36
C GLY A 40 10.92 13.01 -5.47
N LYS A 41 10.58 11.73 -5.23
CA LYS A 41 9.86 10.89 -6.20
C LYS A 41 8.36 10.89 -5.90
N PRO A 42 7.50 11.05 -6.91
CA PRO A 42 6.05 11.04 -6.69
C PRO A 42 5.57 9.66 -6.28
N ILE A 43 4.78 9.59 -5.20
CA ILE A 43 4.07 8.38 -4.77
C ILE A 43 2.91 8.13 -5.75
N GLN A 44 3.00 7.05 -6.50
CA GLN A 44 2.03 6.71 -7.54
C GLN A 44 0.77 6.08 -6.93
N GLY A 45 -0.37 6.33 -7.58
CA GLY A 45 -1.63 5.68 -7.23
C GLY A 45 -2.39 6.30 -6.06
N LEU A 46 -1.93 7.40 -5.47
CA LEU A 46 -2.66 8.14 -4.45
C LEU A 46 -3.37 9.36 -5.05
N ARG A 47 -4.65 9.56 -4.71
CA ARG A 47 -5.36 10.82 -4.88
C ARG A 47 -6.14 11.13 -3.62
N ILE A 48 -6.06 12.36 -3.14
CA ILE A 48 -6.81 12.82 -1.97
C ILE A 48 -8.00 13.66 -2.43
N VAL A 49 -9.16 13.37 -1.86
CA VAL A 49 -10.42 14.10 -2.06
C VAL A 49 -11.08 14.22 -0.70
N ASP A 50 -11.22 15.46 -0.22
CA ASP A 50 -11.71 15.77 1.13
C ASP A 50 -10.95 14.96 2.20
N ASN A 51 -11.67 14.17 3.01
CA ASN A 51 -11.10 13.33 4.07
C ASN A 51 -10.81 11.89 3.64
N TYR A 52 -10.81 11.61 2.33
CA TYR A 52 -10.62 10.27 1.78
C TYR A 52 -9.37 10.16 0.90
N ALA A 53 -8.72 9.01 1.01
CA ALA A 53 -7.70 8.56 0.07
C ALA A 53 -8.32 7.60 -0.95
N ILE A 54 -8.16 7.95 -2.22
CA ILE A 54 -8.40 7.06 -3.36
C ILE A 54 -7.06 6.43 -3.73
N ILE A 55 -6.89 5.14 -3.45
CA ILE A 55 -5.64 4.41 -3.66
C ILE A 55 -5.82 3.40 -4.78
N LYS A 56 -5.01 3.52 -5.83
CA LYS A 56 -4.77 2.49 -6.84
C LYS A 56 -3.46 1.80 -6.48
N GLY A 57 -3.51 0.50 -6.22
CA GLY A 57 -2.33 -0.24 -5.81
C GLY A 57 -2.38 -1.71 -6.20
N ILE A 58 -1.34 -2.45 -5.81
CA ILE A 58 -1.20 -3.87 -6.10
C ILE A 58 -1.00 -4.61 -4.78
N HIS A 59 -1.91 -5.51 -4.46
CA HIS A 59 -1.74 -6.48 -3.39
C HIS A 59 -1.12 -7.76 -3.98
N TYR A 60 -0.01 -8.24 -3.40
CA TYR A 60 0.62 -9.47 -3.85
C TYR A 60 0.31 -10.61 -2.88
N THR A 61 -0.17 -11.73 -3.42
CA THR A 61 -0.60 -12.89 -2.63
C THR A 61 -0.46 -14.18 -3.44
N SER A 62 -0.94 -15.31 -2.90
CA SER A 62 -1.07 -16.57 -3.64
C SER A 62 -2.23 -16.52 -4.63
N TRP A 63 -2.31 -17.48 -5.55
CA TRP A 63 -3.43 -17.59 -6.47
C TRP A 63 -4.76 -17.86 -5.75
N GLU A 64 -4.73 -18.70 -4.72
CA GLU A 64 -5.88 -19.01 -3.87
C GLU A 64 -6.35 -17.75 -3.15
N GLY A 65 -5.42 -17.02 -2.52
CA GLY A 65 -5.72 -15.75 -1.85
C GLY A 65 -6.30 -14.71 -2.81
N ALA A 66 -5.73 -14.58 -4.01
CA ALA A 66 -6.26 -13.67 -5.03
C ALA A 66 -7.67 -14.07 -5.50
N THR A 67 -7.95 -15.37 -5.61
CA THR A 67 -9.27 -15.89 -5.97
C THR A 67 -10.28 -15.61 -4.86
N GLN A 68 -9.88 -15.79 -3.60
CA GLN A 68 -10.70 -15.48 -2.44
C GLN A 68 -11.03 -13.99 -2.37
N ILE A 69 -10.04 -13.11 -2.49
CA ILE A 69 -10.23 -11.65 -2.50
C ILE A 69 -11.19 -11.26 -3.63
N ARG A 70 -11.07 -11.87 -4.83
CA ARG A 70 -11.99 -11.62 -5.93
C ARG A 70 -13.42 -12.10 -5.65
N SER A 71 -13.60 -13.22 -4.93
CA SER A 71 -14.93 -13.75 -4.62
C SER A 71 -15.62 -13.02 -3.48
N THR A 72 -14.86 -12.55 -2.48
CA THR A 72 -15.41 -11.87 -1.30
C THR A 72 -15.40 -10.36 -1.46
N GLU A 73 -14.66 -9.83 -2.45
CA GLU A 73 -14.37 -8.41 -2.61
C GLU A 73 -13.82 -7.77 -1.33
N ARG A 74 -12.99 -8.51 -0.60
CA ARG A 74 -12.42 -8.07 0.68
C ARG A 74 -10.93 -8.33 0.73
N LEU A 75 -10.18 -7.36 1.25
CA LEU A 75 -8.78 -7.55 1.66
C LEU A 75 -8.71 -7.57 3.18
N GLU A 76 -8.12 -8.62 3.72
CA GLU A 76 -8.01 -8.81 5.16
C GLU A 76 -6.55 -8.71 5.61
N PRO A 77 -6.27 -8.05 6.74
CA PRO A 77 -4.95 -8.07 7.35
C PRO A 77 -4.58 -9.49 7.81
N SER A 78 -3.30 -9.73 8.08
CA SER A 78 -2.89 -11.00 8.70
C SER A 78 -3.23 -10.98 10.19
N LEU A 79 -3.13 -12.14 10.86
CA LEU A 79 -3.35 -12.23 12.31
C LEU A 79 -2.28 -11.47 13.12
N ASP A 80 -1.08 -11.32 12.57
CA ASP A 80 0.07 -10.73 13.25
C ASP A 80 0.27 -9.24 12.93
N ASP A 81 -0.39 -8.73 11.89
CA ASP A 81 -0.18 -7.39 11.35
C ASP A 81 -1.53 -6.77 10.94
N PRO A 82 -1.97 -5.67 11.58
CA PRO A 82 -3.31 -5.11 11.40
C PRO A 82 -3.50 -4.34 10.07
N PHE A 83 -2.53 -4.40 9.15
CA PHE A 83 -2.56 -3.65 7.91
C PHE A 83 -2.74 -4.53 6.66
N VAL A 84 -3.57 -4.04 5.74
CA VAL A 84 -3.59 -4.47 4.34
C VAL A 84 -2.54 -3.67 3.57
N TYR A 85 -1.64 -4.37 2.88
CA TYR A 85 -0.57 -3.73 2.10
C TYR A 85 -0.89 -3.65 0.62
N LEU A 86 -0.72 -2.46 0.05
CA LEU A 86 -0.77 -2.21 -1.39
C LEU A 86 0.54 -1.55 -1.84
N ALA A 87 1.22 -2.17 -2.80
CA ALA A 87 2.35 -1.55 -3.49
C ALA A 87 1.85 -0.50 -4.49
N GLN A 88 2.65 0.54 -4.70
CA GLN A 88 2.38 1.54 -5.73
C GLN A 88 2.35 0.91 -7.14
N PRO A 89 1.50 1.38 -8.06
CA PRO A 89 1.51 0.92 -9.44
C PRO A 89 2.89 1.07 -10.08
N GLY A 90 3.39 0.02 -10.73
CA GLY A 90 4.67 0.03 -11.44
C GLY A 90 5.92 -0.12 -10.56
N VAL A 91 5.83 0.03 -9.23
CA VAL A 91 7.03 0.07 -8.36
C VAL A 91 7.83 -1.24 -8.34
N MET A 92 7.14 -2.36 -8.55
CA MET A 92 7.72 -3.71 -8.65
C MET A 92 7.63 -4.27 -10.07
N GLN A 93 7.38 -3.44 -11.07
CA GLN A 93 7.28 -3.91 -12.45
C GLN A 93 8.63 -4.49 -12.90
N GLY A 94 8.59 -5.72 -13.43
CA GLY A 94 9.79 -6.43 -13.87
C GLY A 94 10.62 -7.06 -12.73
N TRP A 95 10.19 -6.93 -11.48
CA TRP A 95 10.89 -7.59 -10.39
C TRP A 95 10.63 -9.10 -10.42
N PRO A 96 11.67 -9.93 -10.19
CA PRO A 96 11.48 -11.36 -10.00
C PRO A 96 10.72 -11.63 -8.70
N GLU A 97 9.94 -12.71 -8.68
CA GLU A 97 9.05 -13.09 -7.58
C GLU A 97 9.77 -13.13 -6.22
N HIS A 98 11.00 -13.65 -6.16
CA HIS A 98 11.77 -13.74 -4.92
C HIS A 98 12.14 -12.37 -4.33
N LEU A 99 12.35 -11.34 -5.15
CA LEU A 99 12.59 -9.97 -4.67
C LEU A 99 11.32 -9.32 -4.16
N ILE A 100 10.18 -9.57 -4.83
CA ILE A 100 8.86 -9.10 -4.36
C ILE A 100 8.55 -9.71 -2.99
N LYS A 101 8.72 -11.04 -2.84
CA LYS A 101 8.57 -11.74 -1.55
C LYS A 101 9.45 -11.13 -0.46
N LYS A 102 10.73 -10.90 -0.77
CA LYS A 102 11.69 -10.32 0.17
C LYS A 102 11.32 -8.90 0.59
N GLU A 103 10.90 -8.04 -0.34
CA GLU A 103 10.49 -6.67 -0.06
C GLU A 103 9.22 -6.61 0.79
N LEU A 104 8.25 -7.49 0.50
CA LEU A 104 6.96 -7.53 1.19
C LEU A 104 7.00 -8.36 2.49
N GLY A 105 8.08 -9.11 2.74
CA GLY A 105 8.13 -10.09 3.83
C GLY A 105 7.14 -11.25 3.66
N ALA A 106 6.69 -11.52 2.42
CA ALA A 106 5.65 -12.49 2.14
C ALA A 106 6.24 -13.86 1.79
N ARG A 107 5.65 -14.95 2.34
CA ARG A 107 6.03 -16.33 1.98
C ARG A 107 5.60 -16.68 0.54
N VAL A 108 4.46 -16.17 0.10
CA VAL A 108 3.88 -16.42 -1.22
C VAL A 108 3.40 -15.10 -1.82
N ALA A 109 3.79 -14.82 -3.07
CA ALA A 109 3.46 -13.58 -3.77
C ALA A 109 3.52 -13.82 -5.30
N ASN A 110 2.86 -14.88 -5.78
CA ASN A 110 2.90 -15.29 -7.19
C ASN A 110 1.77 -14.66 -8.04
N THR A 111 0.86 -13.94 -7.39
CA THR A 111 -0.29 -13.31 -8.03
C THR A 111 -0.41 -11.86 -7.57
N ALA A 112 -0.64 -10.97 -8.53
CA ALA A 112 -0.94 -9.55 -8.30
C ALA A 112 -2.45 -9.32 -8.37
N VAL A 113 -3.00 -8.70 -7.33
CA VAL A 113 -4.37 -8.21 -7.27
C VAL A 113 -4.31 -6.69 -7.38
N LYS A 114 -4.61 -6.16 -8.56
CA LYS A 114 -4.70 -4.72 -8.78
C LYS A 114 -6.03 -4.24 -8.23
N VAL A 115 -5.99 -3.28 -7.33
CA VAL A 115 -7.19 -2.76 -6.66
C VAL A 115 -7.24 -1.25 -6.73
N GLN A 116 -8.46 -0.72 -6.79
CA GLN A 116 -8.75 0.67 -6.46
C GLN A 116 -9.64 0.69 -5.24
N VAL A 117 -9.21 1.37 -4.18
CA VAL A 117 -9.92 1.47 -2.91
C VAL A 117 -10.15 2.92 -2.54
N VAL A 118 -11.23 3.20 -1.81
CA VAL A 118 -11.53 4.51 -1.23
C VAL A 118 -11.70 4.33 0.26
N VAL A 119 -10.79 4.91 1.03
CA VAL A 119 -10.74 4.75 2.50
C VAL A 119 -10.49 6.08 3.18
N PRO A 120 -10.95 6.27 4.43
CA PRO A 120 -10.64 7.47 5.20
C PRO A 120 -9.14 7.68 5.42
N LEU A 121 -8.67 8.93 5.41
CA LEU A 121 -7.25 9.26 5.54
C LEU A 121 -6.63 8.71 6.83
N GLU A 122 -7.38 8.70 7.93
CA GLU A 122 -6.94 8.19 9.24
C GLU A 122 -6.58 6.71 9.23
N ARG A 123 -7.07 5.94 8.24
CA ARG A 123 -6.74 4.52 8.10
C ARG A 123 -5.51 4.27 7.25
N VAL A 124 -4.98 5.29 6.57
CA VAL A 124 -3.89 5.12 5.62
C VAL A 124 -2.55 5.50 6.23
N TRP A 125 -1.62 4.57 6.10
CA TRP A 125 -0.24 4.70 6.52
C TRP A 125 0.67 4.43 5.33
N LEU A 126 1.88 4.97 5.38
CA LEU A 126 2.95 4.69 4.44
C LEU A 126 4.00 3.85 5.14
N LYS A 127 4.20 2.62 4.68
CA LYS A 127 5.27 1.73 5.15
C LYS A 127 6.49 1.91 4.26
N VAL A 128 7.60 2.32 4.85
CA VAL A 128 8.88 2.44 4.15
C VAL A 128 9.59 1.10 4.18
N GLY A 129 9.55 0.41 3.05
CA GLY A 129 10.33 -0.80 2.82
C GLY A 129 11.79 -0.49 2.51
N LYS A 130 12.54 -1.52 2.11
CA LYS A 130 13.96 -1.36 1.78
C LYS A 130 14.14 -0.62 0.46
N ASN A 131 13.26 -0.89 -0.50
CA ASN A 131 13.39 -0.38 -1.86
C ASN A 131 12.17 0.44 -2.31
N ALA A 132 11.02 0.27 -1.65
CA ALA A 132 9.77 0.91 -2.03
C ALA A 132 8.97 1.39 -0.83
N VAL A 133 8.11 2.39 -1.05
CA VAL A 133 7.07 2.80 -0.12
C VAL A 133 5.77 2.09 -0.47
N HIS A 134 5.11 1.52 0.52
CA HIS A 134 3.83 0.81 0.37
C HIS A 134 2.73 1.55 1.11
N PHE A 135 1.51 1.47 0.59
CA PHE A 135 0.33 1.86 1.36
C PHE A 135 0.00 0.74 2.35
N ALA A 136 -0.25 1.10 3.59
CA ALA A 136 -0.67 0.22 4.66
C ALA A 136 -2.03 0.74 5.17
N ILE A 137 -3.10 0.00 4.91
CA ILE A 137 -4.46 0.38 5.28
C ILE A 137 -4.85 -0.39 6.53
N SER A 138 -5.18 0.31 7.60
CA SER A 138 -5.54 -0.30 8.88
C SER A 138 -6.89 -0.99 8.79
N GLY A 139 -6.96 -2.23 9.29
CA GLY A 139 -8.18 -3.04 9.33
C GLY A 139 -8.56 -3.66 7.99
N VAL A 140 -9.75 -4.27 7.96
CA VAL A 140 -10.31 -4.90 6.76
C VAL A 140 -10.71 -3.84 5.74
N VAL A 141 -10.35 -4.06 4.47
CA VAL A 141 -10.90 -3.28 3.35
C VAL A 141 -12.10 -4.05 2.81
N SER A 142 -13.29 -3.47 2.99
CA SER A 142 -14.57 -4.10 2.67
C SER A 142 -14.98 -3.91 1.21
N GLU A 143 -15.98 -4.67 0.77
CA GLU A 143 -16.58 -4.61 -0.56
C GLU A 143 -17.09 -3.21 -0.93
N TYR A 144 -17.53 -2.42 0.05
CA TYR A 144 -17.99 -1.04 -0.16
C TYR A 144 -16.86 -0.06 -0.48
N GLU A 145 -15.65 -0.39 -0.03
CA GLU A 145 -14.45 0.44 -0.18
C GLU A 145 -13.70 0.09 -1.47
N ILE A 146 -13.82 -1.14 -1.96
CA ILE A 146 -13.25 -1.58 -3.23
C ILE A 146 -14.11 -1.05 -4.39
N LYS A 147 -13.49 -0.30 -5.31
CA LYS A 147 -14.13 0.23 -6.53
C LYS A 147 -13.76 -0.55 -7.79
N LYS A 148 -12.63 -1.25 -7.77
CA LYS A 148 -12.17 -2.08 -8.87
C LYS A 148 -11.23 -3.15 -8.35
N ILE A 149 -11.35 -4.35 -8.91
CA ILE A 149 -10.41 -5.45 -8.69
C ILE A 149 -10.06 -6.13 -10.01
N GLU A 150 -8.79 -6.44 -10.21
CA GLU A 150 -8.28 -7.20 -11.34
C GLU A 150 -7.18 -8.15 -10.85
N VAL A 151 -7.28 -9.43 -11.21
CA VAL A 151 -6.32 -10.46 -10.80
C VAL A 151 -5.42 -10.81 -11.97
N GLN A 152 -4.12 -10.82 -11.74
CA GLN A 152 -3.09 -11.15 -12.73
C GLN A 152 -2.03 -12.07 -12.12
N ARG A 153 -1.79 -13.24 -12.71
CA ARG A 153 -0.64 -14.10 -12.33
C ARG A 153 0.67 -13.40 -12.73
N LEU A 154 1.67 -13.48 -11.85
CA LEU A 154 3.01 -12.99 -12.20
C LEU A 154 3.62 -13.90 -13.26
N LYS A 155 4.27 -13.31 -14.25
CA LYS A 155 5.04 -14.07 -15.23
C LYS A 155 6.25 -14.67 -14.51
N GLN A 156 6.39 -15.98 -14.57
CA GLN A 156 7.63 -16.64 -14.20
C GLN A 156 8.65 -16.31 -15.29
N PHE A 157 9.65 -15.50 -14.95
CA PHE A 157 10.83 -15.39 -15.78
C PHE A 157 11.71 -16.59 -15.42
N SER A 158 11.65 -17.61 -16.27
CA SER A 158 12.54 -18.77 -16.31
C SER A 158 13.94 -18.36 -16.76
#